data_AF-A0A915Z522-F1
#
_entry.id   AF-A0A915Z522-F1
#
_cell.length_a   1.000
_cell.length_b   1.000
_cell.length_c   1.000
_cell.angle_alpha   90.00
_cell.angle_beta   90.00
_cell.angle_gamma   90.00
#
_symmetry.space_group_name_H-M   'P 1'
#
loop_
_entity.id
_entity.type
_entity.pdbx_description
1 polymer ?
#
loop_
_entity_poly.entity_id
_entity_poly.type
_entity_poly.pdbx_seq_one_letter_code
_entity_poly.pdbx_strand_id
1 'polypeptide(L)'
;MTYNLSPKKIVSTLSEVDKLKRENKVLYSIKFKYGGKPVRAWTIRHGNKSDQEGLFTKILKNLLNIRNELKAQLKVLRKKKEYMGKVKSKMDSTGGSFLVVDAIKDVLSSVKNTERHAEMTKILSPFIVLEECSDGADLSYDDFMKEYSSICFEYNSLNSKQKAIKLYMNSFYGVTGQSDSPFYTLALAGGVTSAGRENIKLVAEFVKKKGFGIKYGDTDSLYLTCPDSCYEKCDLAYNGGKGTILKLEYWTEMVTITKGVMEKLRNKVNSFLRLKTRSGYLEMAYEEVLFPVILLR
;
A
#
# COMPACT_ATOMS: atom_id res chain seq x y z
N MET A 1 -16.17 4.57 -3.11
CA MET A 1 -16.27 5.58 -2.03
C MET A 1 -16.31 7.01 -2.59
N THR A 2 -15.25 7.52 -3.23
CA THR A 2 -15.13 8.89 -3.82
C THR A 2 -16.37 9.43 -4.54
N TYR A 3 -16.99 8.60 -5.38
CA TYR A 3 -18.11 8.99 -6.24
C TYR A 3 -19.47 8.58 -5.68
N ASN A 4 -19.54 7.99 -4.48
CA ASN A 4 -20.78 7.47 -3.87
C ASN A 4 -21.50 6.34 -4.63
N LEU A 5 -20.76 5.54 -5.40
CA LEU A 5 -21.30 4.39 -6.15
C LEU A 5 -21.94 3.38 -5.19
N SER A 6 -23.28 3.43 -5.10
CA SER A 6 -24.11 2.59 -4.24
C SER A 6 -25.50 2.46 -4.87
N PRO A 7 -26.19 1.32 -4.78
CA PRO A 7 -27.43 1.07 -5.53
C PRO A 7 -28.49 2.18 -5.37
N LYS A 8 -28.80 2.58 -4.12
CA LYS A 8 -29.79 3.65 -3.82
C LYS A 8 -29.34 5.07 -4.21
N LYS A 9 -28.12 5.24 -4.72
CA LYS A 9 -27.57 6.54 -5.14
C LYS A 9 -27.42 6.63 -6.66
N ILE A 10 -27.73 5.57 -7.40
CA ILE A 10 -27.70 5.55 -8.86
C ILE A 10 -29.01 6.14 -9.40
N VAL A 11 -28.89 6.93 -10.45
CA VAL A 11 -29.99 7.59 -11.17
C VAL A 11 -29.80 7.29 -12.65
N SER A 12 -30.87 6.87 -13.33
CA SER A 12 -30.79 6.41 -14.72
C SER A 12 -31.61 7.26 -15.70
N THR A 13 -32.53 8.10 -15.19
CA THR A 13 -33.41 8.93 -16.03
C THR A 13 -33.00 10.40 -16.03
N LEU A 14 -33.19 11.09 -17.16
CA LEU A 14 -32.90 12.53 -17.26
C LEU A 14 -33.87 13.37 -16.41
N SER A 15 -35.14 12.96 -16.32
CA SER A 15 -36.14 13.65 -15.49
C SER A 15 -35.74 13.70 -14.01
N GLU A 16 -35.26 12.59 -13.44
CA GLU A 16 -34.74 12.56 -12.07
C GLU A 16 -33.46 13.38 -11.93
N VAL A 17 -32.56 13.33 -12.92
CA VAL A 17 -31.35 14.16 -12.93
C VAL A 17 -31.69 15.64 -12.87
N ASP A 18 -32.66 16.10 -13.66
CA ASP A 18 -33.06 17.50 -13.70
C ASP A 18 -33.77 17.93 -12.40
N LYS A 19 -34.58 17.04 -11.82
CA LYS A 19 -35.13 17.25 -10.47
C LYS A 19 -34.02 17.40 -9.42
N LEU A 20 -33.06 16.49 -9.39
CA LEU A 20 -31.95 16.52 -8.42
C LEU A 20 -31.05 17.75 -8.59
N LYS A 21 -30.85 18.21 -9.83
CA LYS A 21 -30.14 19.47 -10.10
C LYS A 21 -30.91 20.69 -9.57
N ARG A 22 -32.23 20.74 -9.73
CA ARG A 22 -33.08 21.79 -9.11
C ARG A 22 -32.99 21.77 -7.58
N GLU A 23 -32.80 20.60 -6.98
CA GLU A 23 -32.54 20.43 -5.55
C GLU A 23 -31.07 20.69 -5.14
N ASN A 24 -30.25 21.30 -6.01
CA ASN A 24 -28.83 21.60 -5.78
C ASN A 24 -27.97 20.36 -5.43
N LYS A 25 -28.37 19.16 -5.86
CA LYS A 25 -27.56 17.95 -5.68
C LYS A 25 -26.45 17.90 -6.72
N VAL A 26 -25.23 17.58 -6.26
CA VAL A 26 -24.09 17.37 -7.14
C VAL A 26 -24.10 15.92 -7.65
N LEU A 27 -24.04 15.75 -8.96
CA LEU A 27 -24.07 14.43 -9.61
C LEU A 27 -22.72 14.13 -10.25
N TYR A 28 -22.32 12.86 -10.21
CA TYR A 28 -21.22 12.32 -11.01
C TYR A 28 -21.79 11.54 -12.19
N SER A 29 -21.36 11.86 -13.41
CA SER A 29 -21.82 11.19 -14.62
C SER A 29 -21.06 9.89 -14.83
N ILE A 30 -21.79 8.83 -15.14
CA ILE A 30 -21.25 7.51 -15.52
C ILE A 30 -21.59 7.27 -16.98
N LYS A 31 -20.57 7.05 -17.81
CA LYS A 31 -20.73 6.79 -19.25
C LYS A 31 -19.74 5.72 -19.69
N PHE A 32 -20.24 4.62 -20.24
CA PHE A 32 -19.41 3.55 -20.81
C PHE A 32 -20.18 2.76 -21.87
N LYS A 33 -19.50 1.87 -22.59
CA LYS A 33 -20.13 0.91 -23.51
C LYS A 33 -20.16 -0.49 -22.87
N TYR A 34 -21.27 -1.20 -23.04
CA TYR A 34 -21.44 -2.59 -22.62
C TYR A 34 -22.17 -3.37 -23.71
N GLY A 35 -21.57 -4.46 -24.21
CA GLY A 35 -22.11 -5.18 -25.37
C GLY A 35 -22.35 -4.29 -26.60
N GLY A 36 -21.45 -3.31 -26.84
CA GLY A 36 -21.58 -2.30 -27.89
C GLY A 36 -22.58 -1.18 -27.61
N LYS A 37 -23.49 -1.33 -26.62
CA LYS A 37 -24.52 -0.34 -26.29
C LYS A 37 -24.01 0.72 -25.30
N PRO A 38 -24.32 2.01 -25.50
CA PRO A 38 -23.97 3.05 -24.54
C PRO A 38 -24.83 2.92 -23.28
N VAL A 39 -24.18 2.88 -22.12
CA VAL A 39 -24.81 2.96 -20.80
C VAL A 39 -24.53 4.33 -20.23
N ARG A 40 -25.59 5.02 -19.79
CA ARG A 40 -25.51 6.33 -19.13
C ARG A 40 -26.28 6.28 -17.83
N ALA A 41 -25.63 6.72 -16.77
CA ALA A 41 -26.23 6.86 -15.45
C ALA A 41 -25.54 8.00 -14.70
N TRP A 42 -26.05 8.31 -13.52
CA TRP A 42 -25.47 9.27 -12.60
C TRP A 42 -25.47 8.70 -11.20
N THR A 43 -24.58 9.23 -10.37
CA THR A 43 -24.62 8.97 -8.94
C THR A 43 -24.64 10.27 -8.15
N ILE A 44 -25.47 10.31 -7.11
CA ILE A 44 -25.59 11.47 -6.22
C ILE A 44 -24.35 11.51 -5.32
N ARG A 45 -23.54 12.56 -5.45
CA ARG A 45 -22.34 12.73 -4.63
C ARG A 45 -22.71 13.01 -3.19
N HIS A 46 -22.01 12.37 -2.25
CA HIS A 46 -22.23 12.59 -0.81
C HIS A 46 -21.63 13.91 -0.30
N GLY A 47 -20.74 14.56 -1.06
CA GLY A 47 -20.16 15.85 -0.68
C GLY A 47 -19.37 15.82 0.64
N ASN A 48 -18.80 14.66 0.99
CA ASN A 48 -18.16 14.36 2.28
C ASN A 48 -19.10 14.48 3.50
N LYS A 49 -20.42 14.43 3.31
CA LYS A 49 -21.43 14.41 4.38
C LYS A 49 -21.88 12.97 4.66
N SER A 50 -21.77 12.53 5.91
CA SER A 50 -22.01 11.14 6.33
C SER A 50 -23.47 10.69 6.13
N ASP A 51 -24.42 11.58 6.35
CA ASP A 51 -25.86 11.37 6.12
C ASP A 51 -26.19 11.16 4.62
N GLN A 52 -25.36 11.69 3.71
CA GLN A 52 -25.55 11.56 2.27
C GLN A 52 -24.82 10.35 1.66
N GLU A 53 -23.95 9.66 2.40
CA GLU A 53 -23.25 8.46 1.94
C GLU A 53 -24.23 7.31 1.66
N GLY A 54 -24.05 6.64 0.53
CA GLY A 54 -24.78 5.40 0.20
C GLY A 54 -24.34 4.24 1.09
N LEU A 55 -25.18 3.21 1.19
CA LEU A 55 -24.93 2.04 2.05
C LEU A 55 -23.58 1.38 1.76
N PHE A 56 -23.24 1.18 0.48
CA PHE A 56 -21.98 0.56 0.08
C PHE A 56 -20.78 1.41 0.49
N THR A 57 -20.88 2.74 0.35
CA THR A 57 -19.83 3.66 0.80
C THR A 57 -19.59 3.54 2.30
N LYS A 58 -20.65 3.49 3.11
CA LYS A 58 -20.57 3.35 4.58
C LYS A 58 -19.92 2.04 4.99
N ILE A 59 -20.37 0.92 4.39
CA ILE A 59 -19.82 -0.41 4.69
C ILE A 59 -18.34 -0.50 4.29
N LEU A 60 -17.99 -0.07 3.08
CA LEU A 60 -16.60 -0.09 2.61
C LEU A 60 -15.67 0.79 3.46
N LYS A 61 -16.16 1.94 3.92
CA LYS A 61 -15.43 2.82 4.83
C LYS A 61 -15.15 2.14 6.17
N ASN A 62 -16.16 1.48 6.76
CA ASN A 62 -15.99 0.73 8.00
C ASN A 62 -14.98 -0.43 7.83
N LEU A 63 -15.15 -1.24 6.78
CA LEU A 63 -14.24 -2.35 6.47
C LEU A 63 -12.80 -1.88 6.24
N LEU A 64 -12.61 -0.74 5.55
CA LEU A 64 -11.30 -0.15 5.34
C LEU A 64 -10.65 0.27 6.66
N ASN A 65 -11.41 0.87 7.58
CA ASN A 65 -10.90 1.26 8.90
C ASN A 65 -10.44 0.04 9.70
N ILE A 66 -11.27 -1.00 9.81
CA ILE A 66 -10.91 -2.26 10.47
C ILE A 66 -9.65 -2.86 9.84
N ARG A 67 -9.58 -2.88 8.50
CA ARG A 67 -8.41 -3.38 7.78
C ARG A 67 -7.15 -2.58 8.07
N ASN A 68 -7.26 -1.25 8.19
CA ASN A 68 -6.13 -0.38 8.48
C ASN A 68 -5.59 -0.61 9.91
N GLU A 69 -6.48 -0.82 10.89
CA GLU A 69 -6.10 -1.19 12.26
C GLU A 69 -5.34 -2.53 12.28
N LEU A 70 -5.84 -3.55 11.59
CA LEU A 70 -5.15 -4.83 11.45
C LEU A 70 -3.77 -4.68 10.77
N LYS A 71 -3.68 -3.85 9.72
CA LYS A 71 -2.40 -3.56 9.05
C LYS A 71 -1.41 -2.83 9.95
N ALA A 72 -1.88 -1.95 10.84
CA ALA A 72 -1.03 -1.27 11.80
C ALA A 72 -0.40 -2.25 12.79
N GLN A 73 -1.21 -3.17 13.35
CA GLN A 73 -0.73 -4.25 14.22
C GLN A 73 0.26 -5.17 13.48
N LEU A 74 -0.05 -5.56 12.24
CA LEU A 74 0.84 -6.36 11.40
C LEU A 74 2.19 -5.71 11.14
N LYS A 75 2.25 -4.39 11.01
CA LYS A 75 3.52 -3.67 10.79
C LYS A 75 4.47 -3.87 11.98
N VAL A 76 3.94 -3.86 13.21
CA VAL A 76 4.72 -4.08 14.43
C VAL A 76 5.18 -5.54 14.51
N LEU A 77 4.26 -6.50 14.34
CA LEU A 77 4.59 -7.93 14.40
C LEU A 77 5.54 -8.37 13.28
N ARG A 78 5.44 -7.78 12.07
CA ARG A 78 6.34 -8.08 10.94
C ARG A 78 7.80 -7.86 11.34
N LYS A 79 8.10 -6.76 12.01
CA LYS A 79 9.46 -6.44 12.45
C LYS A 79 9.96 -7.42 13.50
N LYS A 80 9.14 -7.70 14.53
CA LYS A 80 9.48 -8.71 15.56
C LYS A 80 9.77 -10.07 14.93
N LYS A 81 8.87 -10.54 14.06
CA LYS A 81 9.01 -11.79 13.30
C LYS A 81 10.28 -11.81 12.45
N GLU A 82 10.58 -10.72 11.73
CA GLU A 82 11.79 -10.62 10.91
C GLU A 82 13.06 -10.74 11.77
N TYR A 83 13.13 -10.01 12.87
CA TYR A 83 14.33 -9.96 13.71
C TYR A 83 14.57 -11.28 14.44
N MET A 84 13.54 -11.86 15.05
CA MET A 84 13.65 -13.19 15.67
C MET A 84 13.92 -14.29 14.63
N GLY A 85 13.37 -14.15 13.42
CA GLY A 85 13.65 -15.06 12.31
C GLY A 85 15.13 -15.05 11.88
N LYS A 86 15.82 -13.90 11.96
CA LYS A 86 17.27 -13.83 11.72
C LYS A 86 18.06 -14.58 12.79
N VAL A 87 17.68 -14.41 14.06
CA VAL A 87 18.30 -15.15 15.18
C VAL A 87 18.11 -16.65 14.98
N LYS A 88 16.88 -17.10 14.67
CA LYS A 88 16.61 -18.50 14.33
C LYS A 88 17.49 -19.00 13.17
N SER A 89 17.54 -18.26 12.06
CA SER A 89 18.35 -18.66 10.91
C SER A 89 19.83 -18.77 11.25
N LYS A 90 20.34 -17.93 12.17
CA LYS A 90 21.72 -18.01 12.64
C LYS A 90 21.93 -19.28 13.46
N MET A 91 21.05 -19.56 14.42
CA MET A 91 21.11 -20.78 15.24
C MET A 91 21.05 -22.06 14.39
N ASP A 92 20.15 -22.10 13.40
CA ASP A 92 20.02 -23.22 12.46
C ASP A 92 21.34 -23.47 11.68
N SER A 93 22.04 -22.39 11.29
CA SER A 93 23.28 -22.48 10.49
C SER A 93 24.49 -23.02 11.25
N THR A 94 24.47 -22.94 12.58
CA THR A 94 25.55 -23.36 13.48
C THR A 94 25.34 -24.75 14.10
N GLY A 95 24.36 -25.53 13.61
CA GLY A 95 24.19 -26.93 14.01
C GLY A 95 23.67 -27.15 15.43
N GLY A 96 22.99 -26.16 16.03
CA GLY A 96 22.32 -26.32 17.34
C GLY A 96 23.21 -26.19 18.57
N SER A 97 24.52 -26.01 18.44
CA SER A 97 25.45 -25.78 19.56
C SER A 97 25.65 -24.30 19.93
N PHE A 98 24.82 -23.41 19.38
CA PHE A 98 24.97 -21.96 19.52
C PHE A 98 23.89 -21.40 20.43
N LEU A 99 24.28 -20.78 21.56
CA LEU A 99 23.33 -20.21 22.52
C LEU A 99 22.51 -19.09 21.88
N VAL A 100 21.28 -18.88 22.37
CA VAL A 100 20.37 -17.84 21.87
C VAL A 100 21.02 -16.45 22.02
N VAL A 101 21.73 -16.22 23.13
CA VAL A 101 22.44 -14.96 23.37
C VAL A 101 23.53 -14.70 22.34
N ASP A 102 24.29 -15.72 21.97
CA ASP A 102 25.37 -15.57 20.98
C ASP A 102 24.80 -15.29 19.58
N ALA A 103 23.67 -15.92 19.24
CA ALA A 103 22.90 -15.61 18.04
C ALA A 103 22.40 -14.17 18.02
N ILE A 104 21.89 -13.68 19.15
CA ILE A 104 21.44 -12.30 19.26
C ILE A 104 22.61 -11.32 19.12
N LYS A 105 23.74 -11.57 19.79
CA LYS A 105 24.94 -10.71 19.72
C LYS A 105 25.50 -10.63 18.29
N ASP A 106 25.58 -11.76 17.59
CA ASP A 106 26.07 -11.80 16.21
C ASP A 106 25.10 -11.08 15.24
N VAL A 107 23.80 -11.30 15.40
CA VAL A 107 22.80 -10.61 14.57
C VAL A 107 22.85 -9.10 14.82
N LEU A 108 23.02 -8.63 16.07
CA LEU A 108 23.17 -7.22 16.41
C LEU A 108 24.44 -6.60 15.82
N SER A 109 25.59 -7.27 15.92
CA SER A 109 26.88 -6.76 15.41
C SER A 109 26.86 -6.55 13.88
N SER A 110 26.04 -7.32 13.16
CA SER A 110 25.89 -7.20 11.70
C SER A 110 25.09 -5.96 11.24
N VAL A 111 24.38 -5.26 12.15
CA VAL A 111 23.49 -4.15 11.79
C VAL A 111 24.22 -2.81 11.83
N LYS A 112 24.54 -2.28 10.65
CA LYS A 112 25.23 -0.97 10.50
C LYS A 112 24.36 0.26 10.75
N ASN A 113 23.03 0.16 10.60
CA ASN A 113 22.13 1.30 10.74
C ASN A 113 21.74 1.49 12.22
N THR A 114 22.04 2.65 12.81
CA THR A 114 21.86 2.94 14.24
C THR A 114 20.41 2.86 14.71
N GLU A 115 19.45 3.36 13.92
CA GLU A 115 18.01 3.30 14.28
C GLU A 115 17.49 1.87 14.27
N ARG A 116 17.83 1.10 13.22
CA ARG A 116 17.47 -0.30 13.09
C ARG A 116 18.13 -1.14 14.19
N HIS A 117 19.39 -0.84 14.52
CA HIS A 117 20.10 -1.49 15.61
C HIS A 117 19.35 -1.24 16.93
N ALA A 118 19.06 0.02 17.29
CA ALA A 118 18.33 0.36 18.51
C ALA A 118 16.95 -0.32 18.60
N GLU A 119 16.20 -0.33 17.50
CA GLU A 119 14.90 -1.02 17.45
C GLU A 119 15.04 -2.54 17.63
N MET A 120 16.04 -3.15 16.99
CA MET A 120 16.28 -4.59 17.09
C MET A 120 16.78 -4.98 18.48
N THR A 121 17.69 -4.20 19.08
CA THR A 121 18.12 -4.37 20.48
C THR A 121 16.94 -4.34 21.42
N LYS A 122 16.04 -3.36 21.30
CA LYS A 122 14.85 -3.25 22.17
C LYS A 122 13.94 -4.48 22.10
N ILE A 123 13.84 -5.13 20.94
CA ILE A 123 13.01 -6.32 20.75
C ILE A 123 13.71 -7.58 21.29
N LEU A 124 15.03 -7.68 21.13
CA LEU A 124 15.78 -8.89 21.46
C LEU A 124 16.38 -8.89 22.88
N SER A 125 16.55 -7.72 23.51
CA SER A 125 17.14 -7.61 24.84
C SER A 125 16.47 -8.43 25.94
N PRO A 126 15.13 -8.65 25.95
CA PRO A 126 14.50 -9.49 26.96
C PRO A 126 15.05 -10.93 26.96
N PHE A 127 15.47 -11.45 25.80
CA PHE A 127 16.03 -12.79 25.66
C PHE A 127 17.53 -12.86 26.01
N ILE A 128 18.19 -11.72 26.22
CA ILE A 128 19.60 -11.68 26.65
C ILE A 128 19.69 -11.86 28.17
N VAL A 129 18.84 -11.14 28.91
CA VAL A 129 18.87 -11.09 30.38
C VAL A 129 18.41 -12.40 31.02
N LEU A 130 17.54 -13.16 30.34
CA LEU A 130 17.05 -14.46 30.82
C LEU A 130 18.16 -15.52 30.99
N GLU A 131 19.31 -15.37 30.31
CA GLU A 131 20.41 -16.34 30.33
C GLU A 131 21.47 -16.05 31.42
N GLU A 132 21.56 -14.81 31.93
CA GLU A 132 22.56 -14.41 32.95
C GLU A 132 22.15 -14.79 34.39
N CYS A 133 20.92 -15.31 34.59
CA CYS A 133 20.34 -15.52 35.92
C CYS A 133 20.12 -17.00 36.32
N SER A 134 20.52 -18.00 35.53
CA SER A 134 20.23 -19.41 35.85
C SER A 134 21.43 -20.36 35.74
N ASP A 135 21.66 -21.11 36.82
CA ASP A 135 22.48 -22.32 36.83
C ASP A 135 21.86 -23.38 35.90
N GLY A 136 22.43 -23.56 34.71
CA GLY A 136 22.58 -24.86 34.06
C GLY A 136 21.34 -25.62 33.56
N ALA A 137 20.22 -24.97 33.24
CA ALA A 137 19.10 -25.66 32.58
C ALA A 137 18.57 -24.87 31.36
N ASP A 138 18.31 -25.63 30.29
CA ASP A 138 17.94 -25.34 28.89
C ASP A 138 16.67 -24.47 28.66
N LEU A 139 16.35 -23.58 29.60
CA LEU A 139 15.12 -22.76 29.62
C LEU A 139 15.13 -21.59 28.61
N SER A 140 16.26 -21.29 27.95
CA SER A 140 16.40 -20.11 27.06
C SER A 140 15.92 -20.36 25.61
N TYR A 141 16.26 -21.52 25.02
CA TYR A 141 15.93 -21.82 23.63
C TYR A 141 14.44 -22.12 23.44
N ASP A 142 13.88 -22.97 24.29
CA ASP A 142 12.48 -23.36 24.20
C ASP A 142 11.55 -22.16 24.40
N ASP A 143 11.88 -21.25 25.31
CA ASP A 143 11.07 -20.06 25.56
C ASP A 143 11.19 -19.04 24.42
N PHE A 144 12.39 -18.85 23.86
CA PHE A 144 12.57 -18.07 22.63
C PHE A 144 11.74 -18.66 21.48
N MET A 145 11.77 -19.98 21.29
CA MET A 145 11.06 -20.66 20.21
C MET A 145 9.54 -20.65 20.39
N LYS A 146 9.03 -20.75 21.63
CA LYS A 146 7.61 -20.58 21.95
C LYS A 146 7.16 -19.17 21.59
N GLU A 147 7.89 -18.14 22.00
CA GLU A 147 7.56 -16.74 21.71
C GLU A 147 7.64 -16.45 20.20
N TYR A 148 8.68 -16.95 19.52
CA TYR A 148 8.79 -16.83 18.06
C TYR A 148 7.60 -17.49 17.34
N SER A 149 7.21 -18.69 17.77
CA SER A 149 6.09 -19.44 17.21
C SER A 149 4.76 -18.72 17.45
N SER A 150 4.58 -18.17 18.66
CA SER A 150 3.43 -17.33 19.03
C SER A 150 3.31 -16.10 18.12
N ILE A 151 4.40 -15.33 17.95
CA ILE A 151 4.46 -14.17 17.06
C ILE A 151 4.18 -14.56 15.61
N CYS A 152 4.73 -15.68 15.15
CA CYS A 152 4.46 -16.19 13.80
C CYS A 152 2.98 -16.53 13.61
N PHE A 153 2.36 -17.19 14.58
CA PHE A 153 0.94 -17.52 14.55
C PHE A 153 0.07 -16.27 14.55
N GLU A 154 0.31 -15.33 15.46
CA GLU A 154 -0.45 -14.08 15.56
C GLU A 154 -0.33 -13.26 14.27
N TYR A 155 0.90 -13.11 13.74
CA TYR A 155 1.15 -12.45 12.45
C TYR A 155 0.35 -13.11 11.33
N ASN A 156 0.40 -14.43 11.22
CA ASN A 156 -0.30 -15.16 10.16
C ASN A 156 -1.83 -15.02 10.31
N SER A 157 -2.35 -15.11 11.53
CA SER A 157 -3.78 -14.93 11.85
C SER A 157 -4.28 -13.54 11.44
N LEU A 158 -3.59 -12.47 11.87
CA LEU A 158 -3.94 -11.10 11.49
C LEU A 158 -3.80 -10.85 9.99
N ASN A 159 -2.78 -11.44 9.34
CA ASN A 159 -2.59 -11.32 7.91
C ASN A 159 -3.73 -12.00 7.13
N SER A 160 -4.19 -13.17 7.59
CA SER A 160 -5.35 -13.86 7.03
C SER A 160 -6.62 -13.01 7.20
N LYS A 161 -6.85 -12.42 8.38
CA LYS A 161 -7.99 -11.54 8.64
C LYS A 161 -8.00 -10.32 7.70
N GLN A 162 -6.89 -9.60 7.56
CA GLN A 162 -6.85 -8.42 6.68
C GLN A 162 -7.01 -8.80 5.19
N LYS A 163 -6.51 -9.97 4.77
CA LYS A 163 -6.71 -10.49 3.40
C LYS A 163 -8.17 -10.84 3.16
N ALA A 164 -8.84 -11.49 4.11
CA ALA A 164 -10.26 -11.79 4.02
C ALA A 164 -11.10 -10.50 3.90
N ILE A 165 -10.79 -9.47 4.69
CA ILE A 165 -11.45 -8.15 4.56
C ILE A 165 -11.17 -7.52 3.19
N LYS A 166 -9.93 -7.57 2.68
CA LYS A 166 -9.61 -7.07 1.32
C LYS A 166 -10.46 -7.78 0.27
N LEU A 167 -10.54 -9.11 0.34
CA LEU A 167 -11.33 -9.91 -0.60
C LEU A 167 -12.81 -9.55 -0.52
N TYR A 168 -13.34 -9.43 0.69
CA TYR A 168 -14.73 -9.04 0.93
C TYR A 168 -15.02 -7.63 0.42
N MET A 169 -14.13 -6.65 0.62
CA MET A 169 -14.30 -5.31 0.04
C MET A 169 -14.30 -5.34 -1.50
N ASN A 170 -13.42 -6.14 -2.09
CA ASN A 170 -13.30 -6.26 -3.54
C ASN A 170 -14.51 -6.98 -4.17
N SER A 171 -15.24 -7.80 -3.42
CA SER A 171 -16.43 -8.48 -3.96
C SER A 171 -17.62 -7.52 -4.21
N PHE A 172 -17.66 -6.35 -3.55
CA PHE A 172 -18.77 -5.39 -3.69
C PHE A 172 -18.99 -4.93 -5.13
N TYR A 173 -17.93 -4.69 -5.89
CA TYR A 173 -18.10 -4.33 -7.31
C TYR A 173 -18.51 -5.57 -8.12
N GLY A 174 -17.95 -6.74 -7.81
CA GLY A 174 -18.21 -7.99 -8.51
C GLY A 174 -19.68 -8.40 -8.44
N VAL A 175 -20.27 -8.39 -7.24
CA VAL A 175 -21.68 -8.74 -7.05
C VAL A 175 -22.63 -7.80 -7.80
N THR A 176 -22.25 -6.53 -7.98
CA THR A 176 -23.09 -5.58 -8.77
C THR A 176 -23.01 -5.81 -10.28
N GLY A 177 -22.02 -6.57 -10.75
CA GLY A 177 -21.87 -6.95 -12.16
C GLY A 177 -22.51 -8.29 -12.51
N GLN A 178 -22.89 -9.10 -11.52
CA GLN A 178 -23.47 -10.43 -11.70
C GLN A 178 -25.00 -10.33 -11.84
N SER A 179 -25.54 -10.77 -12.98
CA SER A 179 -26.96 -10.56 -13.34
C SER A 179 -27.97 -11.29 -12.44
N ASP A 180 -27.54 -12.35 -11.78
CA ASP A 180 -28.32 -13.14 -10.80
C ASP A 180 -28.24 -12.58 -9.36
N SER A 181 -27.40 -11.57 -9.12
CA SER A 181 -27.28 -10.96 -7.79
C SER A 181 -28.47 -10.06 -7.48
N PRO A 182 -29.01 -10.08 -6.24
CA PRO A 182 -30.00 -9.10 -5.80
C PRO A 182 -29.46 -7.65 -5.79
N PHE A 183 -28.14 -7.48 -5.87
CA PHE A 183 -27.47 -6.18 -5.95
C PHE A 183 -27.03 -5.83 -7.37
N TYR A 184 -27.48 -6.57 -8.38
CA TYR A 184 -27.12 -6.31 -9.78
C TYR A 184 -27.45 -4.86 -10.15
N THR A 185 -26.44 -4.12 -10.59
CA THR A 185 -26.58 -2.75 -11.09
C THR A 185 -25.45 -2.49 -12.06
N LEU A 186 -25.71 -2.76 -13.36
CA LEU A 186 -24.71 -2.61 -14.42
C LEU A 186 -24.05 -1.23 -14.43
N ALA A 187 -24.84 -0.17 -14.21
CA ALA A 187 -24.36 1.20 -14.12
C ALA A 187 -23.35 1.42 -12.98
N LEU A 188 -23.51 0.70 -11.86
CA LEU A 188 -22.61 0.77 -10.72
C LEU A 188 -21.30 0.03 -11.04
N ALA A 189 -21.37 -1.22 -11.49
CA ALA A 189 -20.21 -2.02 -11.87
C ALA A 189 -19.38 -1.34 -12.98
N GLY A 190 -20.05 -0.88 -14.04
CA GLY A 190 -19.41 -0.11 -15.10
C GLY A 190 -18.95 1.28 -14.63
N GLY A 191 -19.62 1.88 -13.65
CA GLY A 191 -19.20 3.11 -12.97
C GLY A 191 -17.87 2.95 -12.24
N VAL A 192 -17.66 1.84 -11.54
CA VAL A 192 -16.39 1.54 -10.86
C VAL A 192 -15.24 1.42 -11.88
N THR A 193 -15.43 0.61 -12.93
CA THR A 193 -14.39 0.35 -13.93
C THR A 193 -14.11 1.53 -14.86
N SER A 194 -15.14 2.31 -15.23
CA SER A 194 -14.95 3.56 -15.99
C SER A 194 -14.21 4.61 -15.15
N ALA A 195 -14.64 4.84 -13.90
CA ALA A 195 -13.96 5.78 -13.01
C ALA A 195 -12.50 5.37 -12.75
N GLY A 196 -12.21 4.08 -12.54
CA GLY A 196 -10.83 3.59 -12.40
C GLY A 196 -9.95 3.95 -13.60
N ARG A 197 -10.43 3.64 -14.82
CA ARG A 197 -9.73 3.98 -16.07
C ARG A 197 -9.56 5.48 -16.28
N GLU A 198 -10.56 6.28 -15.94
CA GLU A 198 -10.47 7.74 -16.04
C GLU A 198 -9.44 8.30 -15.07
N ASN A 199 -9.45 7.85 -13.81
CA ASN A 199 -8.53 8.33 -12.78
C ASN A 199 -7.08 7.96 -13.08
N ILE A 200 -6.80 6.72 -13.50
CA ILE A 200 -5.41 6.30 -13.78
C ILE A 200 -4.85 7.07 -14.99
N LYS A 201 -5.66 7.31 -16.03
CA LYS A 201 -5.28 8.16 -17.16
C LYS A 201 -5.06 9.60 -16.74
N LEU A 202 -5.92 10.13 -15.86
CA LEU A 202 -5.77 11.49 -15.33
C LEU A 202 -4.46 11.65 -14.54
N VAL A 203 -4.09 10.67 -13.72
CA VAL A 203 -2.82 10.66 -13.00
C VAL A 203 -1.65 10.51 -13.97
N ALA A 204 -1.75 9.62 -14.96
CA ALA A 204 -0.72 9.42 -15.99
C ALA A 204 -0.40 10.73 -16.73
N GLU A 205 -1.43 11.48 -17.14
CA GLU A 205 -1.24 12.78 -17.77
C GLU A 205 -0.62 13.82 -16.82
N PHE A 206 -1.02 13.81 -15.54
CA PHE A 206 -0.44 14.70 -14.54
C PHE A 206 1.05 14.44 -14.33
N VAL A 207 1.47 13.18 -14.19
CA VAL A 207 2.88 12.84 -13.94
C VAL A 207 3.76 13.08 -15.17
N LYS A 208 3.25 12.80 -16.39
CA LYS A 208 3.95 13.14 -17.65
C LYS A 208 4.21 14.64 -17.76
N LYS A 209 3.22 15.48 -17.45
CA LYS A 209 3.37 16.95 -17.42
C LYS A 209 4.37 17.45 -16.38
N LYS A 210 4.76 16.61 -15.42
CA LYS A 210 5.82 16.91 -14.44
C LYS A 210 7.19 16.37 -14.85
N GLY A 211 7.32 15.83 -16.06
CA GLY A 211 8.57 15.30 -16.62
C GLY A 211 8.87 13.85 -16.26
N PHE A 212 7.97 13.15 -15.56
CA PHE A 212 8.17 11.75 -15.22
C PHE A 212 7.82 10.85 -16.40
N GLY A 213 8.66 9.85 -16.67
CA GLY A 213 8.36 8.81 -17.64
C GLY A 213 7.38 7.78 -17.06
N ILE A 214 6.60 7.14 -17.93
CA ILE A 214 5.72 6.01 -17.58
C ILE A 214 6.14 4.80 -18.40
N LYS A 215 6.59 3.74 -17.74
CA LYS A 215 7.00 2.49 -18.39
C LYS A 215 5.84 1.51 -18.55
N TYR A 216 4.93 1.47 -17.57
CA TYR A 216 3.78 0.56 -17.57
C TYR A 216 2.63 1.13 -16.73
N GLY A 217 1.42 0.66 -16.98
CA GLY A 217 0.24 0.97 -16.18
C GLY A 217 -0.80 -0.14 -16.27
N ASP A 218 -1.32 -0.57 -15.13
CA ASP A 218 -2.30 -1.64 -15.03
C ASP A 218 -3.25 -1.42 -13.86
N THR A 219 -4.55 -1.44 -14.17
CA THR A 219 -5.68 -1.37 -13.25
C THR A 219 -5.69 -0.17 -12.31
N ASP A 220 -4.83 -0.18 -11.29
CA ASP A 220 -4.65 0.84 -10.25
C ASP A 220 -3.18 1.26 -10.03
N SER A 221 -2.25 0.75 -10.83
CA SER A 221 -0.80 0.94 -10.69
C SER A 221 -0.17 1.63 -11.90
N LEU A 222 0.82 2.50 -11.65
CA LEU A 222 1.66 3.13 -12.66
C LEU A 222 3.13 2.93 -12.30
N TYR A 223 3.93 2.51 -13.27
CA TYR A 223 5.37 2.32 -13.15
C TYR A 223 6.07 3.52 -13.74
N LEU A 224 6.64 4.35 -12.86
CA LEU A 224 7.17 5.67 -13.19
C LEU A 224 8.69 5.66 -13.26
N THR A 225 9.28 6.59 -14.00
CA THR A 225 10.73 6.87 -13.99
C THR A 225 10.94 8.34 -13.71
N CYS A 226 11.95 8.66 -12.89
CA CYS A 226 12.32 10.05 -12.63
C CYS A 226 12.91 10.68 -13.90
N PRO A 227 12.79 12.01 -14.07
CA PRO A 227 13.56 12.74 -15.06
C PRO A 227 15.07 12.52 -14.86
N ASP A 228 15.84 12.46 -15.96
CA ASP A 228 17.30 12.27 -15.92
C ASP A 228 18.01 13.37 -15.11
N SER A 229 17.45 14.59 -15.12
CA SER A 229 17.97 15.72 -14.35
C SER A 229 18.02 15.48 -12.85
N CYS A 230 17.26 14.49 -12.32
CA CYS A 230 17.34 14.11 -10.91
C CYS A 230 18.67 13.45 -10.56
N TYR A 231 19.35 12.83 -11.53
CA TYR A 231 20.55 12.03 -11.30
C TYR A 231 21.85 12.71 -11.75
N GLU A 232 21.80 13.88 -12.38
CA GLU A 232 22.98 14.59 -12.91
C GLU A 232 24.16 14.65 -11.94
N LYS A 233 23.91 15.02 -10.67
CA LYS A 233 24.98 15.09 -9.65
C LYS A 233 25.59 13.72 -9.35
N CYS A 234 24.75 12.69 -9.29
CA CYS A 234 25.15 11.31 -9.02
C CYS A 234 25.93 10.74 -10.22
N ASP A 235 25.45 11.01 -11.44
CA ASP A 235 26.09 10.63 -12.70
C ASP A 235 27.45 11.30 -12.87
N LEU A 236 27.57 12.59 -12.56
CA LEU A 236 28.85 13.31 -12.61
C LEU A 236 29.87 12.77 -11.59
N ALA A 237 29.43 12.45 -10.36
CA ALA A 237 30.31 11.87 -9.34
C ALA A 237 30.87 10.49 -9.74
N TYR A 238 30.11 9.71 -10.52
CA TYR A 238 30.52 8.40 -11.01
C TYR A 238 31.33 8.47 -12.32
N ASN A 239 30.84 9.21 -13.32
CA ASN A 239 31.40 9.24 -14.69
C ASN A 239 32.44 10.36 -14.93
N GLY A 240 32.57 11.35 -14.03
CA GLY A 240 33.39 12.56 -14.22
C GLY A 240 34.91 12.39 -14.24
N GLY A 241 35.42 11.23 -14.65
CA GLY A 241 36.85 11.01 -14.93
C GLY A 241 37.75 10.68 -13.73
N LYS A 242 37.23 10.62 -12.50
CA LYS A 242 38.00 10.23 -11.29
C LYS A 242 37.38 9.10 -10.45
N GLY A 243 36.20 8.58 -10.80
CA GLY A 243 35.57 7.46 -10.10
C GLY A 243 35.50 7.66 -8.58
N THR A 244 35.05 8.83 -8.12
CA THR A 244 35.14 9.24 -6.70
C THR A 244 34.26 8.39 -5.79
N ILE A 245 33.22 7.76 -6.34
CA ILE A 245 32.30 6.87 -5.61
C ILE A 245 32.29 5.47 -6.22
N LEU A 246 32.16 4.46 -5.37
CA LEU A 246 32.03 3.07 -5.82
C LEU A 246 30.67 2.81 -6.46
N LYS A 247 30.58 1.78 -7.30
CA LYS A 247 29.32 1.37 -7.95
C LYS A 247 28.17 1.17 -6.95
N LEU A 248 28.46 0.56 -5.79
CA LEU A 248 27.47 0.37 -4.74
C LEU A 248 26.95 1.71 -4.18
N GLU A 249 27.84 2.68 -4.00
CA GLU A 249 27.48 4.01 -3.49
C GLU A 249 26.65 4.78 -4.51
N TYR A 250 27.00 4.72 -5.79
CA TYR A 250 26.23 5.28 -6.89
C TYR A 250 24.79 4.76 -6.91
N TRP A 251 24.59 3.44 -6.90
CA TRP A 251 23.24 2.85 -6.87
C TRP A 251 22.49 3.20 -5.58
N THR A 252 23.17 3.22 -4.44
CA THR A 252 22.57 3.61 -3.16
C THR A 252 22.04 5.04 -3.21
N GLU A 253 22.83 5.96 -3.76
CA GLU A 253 22.46 7.36 -3.90
C GLU A 253 21.31 7.54 -4.88
N MET A 254 21.32 6.87 -6.03
CA MET A 254 20.21 6.87 -6.98
C MET A 254 18.89 6.43 -6.34
N VAL A 255 18.90 5.34 -5.55
CA VAL A 255 17.70 4.89 -4.84
C VAL A 255 17.24 5.93 -3.82
N THR A 256 18.16 6.53 -3.09
CA THR A 256 17.84 7.58 -2.09
C THR A 256 17.20 8.80 -2.76
N ILE A 257 17.77 9.29 -3.87
CA ILE A 257 17.20 10.38 -4.68
C ILE A 257 15.80 9.99 -5.16
N THR A 258 15.64 8.80 -5.74
CA THR A 258 14.37 8.30 -6.27
C THR A 258 13.29 8.30 -5.19
N LYS A 259 13.60 7.79 -3.99
CA LYS A 259 12.65 7.76 -2.86
C LYS A 259 12.17 9.16 -2.50
N GLY A 260 13.09 10.12 -2.35
CA GLY A 260 12.73 11.50 -2.01
C GLY A 260 11.92 12.21 -3.11
N VAL A 261 12.25 11.97 -4.39
CA VAL A 261 11.52 12.54 -5.52
C VAL A 261 10.11 11.93 -5.64
N MET A 262 9.98 10.62 -5.51
CA MET A 262 8.70 9.91 -5.57
C MET A 262 7.76 10.28 -4.41
N GLU A 263 8.29 10.50 -3.21
CA GLU A 263 7.49 10.99 -2.08
C GLU A 263 6.88 12.37 -2.37
N LYS A 264 7.69 13.31 -2.90
CA LYS A 264 7.22 14.64 -3.31
C LYS A 264 6.18 14.53 -4.42
N LEU A 265 6.38 13.65 -5.40
CA LEU A 265 5.41 13.41 -6.48
C LEU A 265 4.09 12.88 -5.94
N ARG A 266 4.13 11.86 -5.07
CA ARG A 266 2.94 11.27 -4.43
C ARG A 266 2.09 12.35 -3.75
N ASN A 267 2.73 13.24 -2.99
CA ASN A 267 2.03 14.32 -2.29
C ASN A 267 1.36 15.27 -3.30
N LYS A 268 2.04 15.64 -4.39
CA LYS A 268 1.47 16.48 -5.47
C LYS A 268 0.30 15.80 -6.17
N VAL A 269 0.41 14.50 -6.48
CA VAL A 269 -0.67 13.71 -7.08
C VAL A 269 -1.88 13.66 -6.14
N ASN A 270 -1.67 13.43 -4.84
CA ASN A 270 -2.76 13.39 -3.85
C ASN A 270 -3.46 14.75 -3.70
N SER A 271 -2.72 15.86 -3.67
CA SER A 271 -3.30 17.20 -3.70
C SER A 271 -4.13 17.43 -4.97
N PHE A 272 -3.61 17.02 -6.12
CA PHE A 272 -4.32 17.13 -7.40
C PHE A 272 -5.61 16.30 -7.43
N LEU A 273 -5.56 15.04 -6.97
CA LEU A 273 -6.74 14.15 -6.88
C LEU A 273 -7.78 14.69 -5.92
N ARG A 274 -7.38 15.22 -4.75
CA ARG A 274 -8.28 15.86 -3.80
C ARG A 274 -9.01 17.06 -4.40
N LEU A 275 -8.31 17.91 -5.16
CA LEU A 275 -8.93 19.05 -5.87
C LEU A 275 -9.91 18.58 -6.96
N LYS A 276 -9.53 17.58 -7.76
CA LYS A 276 -10.35 17.08 -8.87
C LYS A 276 -11.58 16.34 -8.39
N THR A 277 -11.41 15.46 -7.42
CA THR A 277 -12.50 14.65 -6.91
C THR A 277 -13.29 15.37 -5.83
N ARG A 278 -12.77 16.40 -5.15
CA ARG A 278 -13.36 16.98 -3.92
C ARG A 278 -13.56 15.94 -2.82
N SER A 279 -12.69 14.93 -2.74
CA SER A 279 -12.74 13.84 -1.77
C SER A 279 -11.32 13.35 -1.44
N GLY A 280 -11.12 12.82 -0.23
CA GLY A 280 -9.86 12.22 0.22
C GLY A 280 -9.78 10.70 0.03
N TYR A 281 -10.78 10.07 -0.60
CA TYR A 281 -10.82 8.60 -0.71
C TYR A 281 -9.96 8.02 -1.84
N LEU A 282 -9.58 8.84 -2.82
CA LEU A 282 -8.73 8.42 -3.93
C LEU A 282 -7.35 9.03 -3.74
N GLU A 283 -6.36 8.19 -3.45
CA GLU A 283 -5.00 8.60 -3.17
C GLU A 283 -4.02 7.64 -3.84
N MET A 284 -2.91 8.19 -4.31
CA MET A 284 -1.73 7.44 -4.71
C MET A 284 -1.00 6.96 -3.45
N ALA A 285 -0.84 5.65 -3.35
CA ALA A 285 0.13 5.03 -2.47
C ALA A 285 1.45 4.87 -3.23
N TYR A 286 2.57 5.06 -2.54
CA TYR A 286 3.87 4.67 -3.06
C TYR A 286 4.17 3.28 -2.53
N GLU A 287 4.22 2.30 -3.42
CA GLU A 287 4.75 0.97 -3.09
C GLU A 287 6.23 0.95 -3.50
N GLU A 288 7.11 0.74 -2.51
CA GLU A 288 8.54 0.60 -2.74
C GLU A 288 8.82 -0.71 -3.50
N VAL A 289 8.64 -0.67 -4.81
CA VAL A 289 9.24 -1.68 -5.67
C VAL A 289 10.69 -1.25 -5.83
N LEU A 290 11.61 -2.00 -5.20
CA LEU A 290 13.02 -1.95 -5.55
C LEU A 290 13.07 -2.22 -7.05
N PHE A 291 13.31 -1.17 -7.84
CA PHE A 291 13.43 -1.27 -9.28
C PHE A 291 14.41 -2.41 -9.58
N PRO A 292 14.06 -3.38 -10.43
CA PRO A 292 15.11 -4.13 -11.08
C PRO A 292 15.98 -3.09 -11.79
N VAL A 293 17.29 -3.15 -11.59
CA VAL A 293 18.28 -2.22 -12.17
C VAL A 293 18.03 -1.99 -13.67
N ILE A 294 17.42 -2.97 -14.35
CA ILE A 294 16.99 -2.93 -15.75
C ILE A 294 16.01 -1.81 -16.13
N LEU A 295 15.31 -1.21 -15.15
CA LEU A 295 14.37 -0.11 -15.38
C LEU A 295 14.97 1.26 -15.03
N LEU A 296 16.20 1.29 -14.50
CA LEU A 296 16.92 2.53 -14.16
C LEU A 296 17.67 3.15 -15.34
N ARG A 297 17.56 2.59 -16.55
CA ARG A 297 17.88 3.23 -17.83
C ARG A 297 17.19 2.43 -18.95
#